data_AF-A0A2D6WNX1-F1
#
_entry.id   AF-A0A2D6WNX1-F1
#
_cell.length_a   1.000
_cell.length_b   1.000
_cell.length_c   1.000
_cell.angle_alpha   90.00
_cell.angle_beta   90.00
_cell.angle_gamma   90.00
#
_symmetry.space_group_name_H-M   'P 1'
#
loop_
_entity.id
_entity.type
_entity.pdbx_description
1 polymer ?
#
loop_
_entity_poly.entity_id
_entity_poly.type
_entity_poly.pdbx_seq_one_letter_code
_entity_poly.pdbx_strand_id
1 'polypeptide(L)'
;WAKTHLLPISNFGIMQITRQRHSESHASNLFTSCPYCESRGKIKSVRTVTIDIQRRLLSQLKMIRNRDGIEEEIHLKITLHPECLKQLKEDAQILLDIERNYGARLSFSANPIFHIEHFEITQIKV
;
A
#
# COMPACT_ATOMS: atom_id res chain seq x y z
N TRP A 1 7.24 -30.52 33.00
CA TRP A 1 7.82 -30.62 31.64
C TRP A 1 6.70 -30.57 30.61
N ALA A 2 6.85 -29.80 29.53
CA ALA A 2 5.84 -29.70 28.47
C ALA A 2 5.91 -30.92 27.54
N LYS A 3 4.76 -31.52 27.19
CA LYS A 3 4.70 -32.63 26.22
C LYS A 3 5.17 -32.15 24.85
N THR A 4 6.02 -32.94 24.20
CA THR A 4 6.53 -32.67 22.85
C THR A 4 6.26 -33.88 21.97
N HIS A 5 5.75 -33.66 20.76
CA HIS A 5 5.49 -34.70 19.78
C HIS A 5 6.37 -34.45 18.55
N LEU A 6 7.09 -35.49 18.12
CA LEU A 6 8.05 -35.46 17.02
C LEU A 6 7.54 -36.35 15.89
N LEU A 7 7.37 -35.78 14.70
CA LEU A 7 7.07 -36.53 13.48
C LEU A 7 8.37 -36.83 12.72
N PRO A 8 8.43 -37.94 11.96
CA PRO A 8 9.58 -38.23 11.10
C PRO A 8 9.77 -37.14 10.04
N ILE A 9 10.99 -37.04 9.49
CA ILE A 9 11.33 -36.08 8.46
C ILE A 9 10.46 -36.34 7.22
N SER A 10 9.79 -35.30 6.74
CA SER A 10 8.96 -35.39 5.53
C SER A 10 9.82 -35.57 4.27
N ASN A 11 9.21 -36.01 3.17
CA ASN A 11 9.88 -36.13 1.87
C ASN A 11 10.42 -34.78 1.34
N PHE A 12 9.98 -33.65 1.91
CA PHE A 12 10.50 -32.30 1.63
C PHE A 12 11.68 -31.91 2.52
N GLY A 13 12.17 -32.80 3.40
CA GLY A 13 13.28 -32.55 4.32
C GLY A 13 12.91 -31.74 5.56
N ILE A 14 11.61 -31.52 5.82
CA ILE A 14 11.13 -30.73 6.97
C ILE A 14 10.78 -31.67 8.13
N MET A 15 11.26 -31.35 9.33
CA MET A 15 10.87 -32.01 10.59
C MET A 15 9.78 -31.21 11.29
N GLN A 16 8.64 -31.83 11.57
CA GLN A 16 7.54 -31.21 12.29
C GLN A 16 7.59 -31.56 13.77
N ILE A 17 7.57 -30.53 14.62
CA ILE A 17 7.64 -30.66 16.07
C ILE A 17 6.50 -29.84 16.67
N THR A 18 5.68 -30.45 17.51
CA THR A 18 4.66 -29.73 18.28
C THR A 18 4.98 -29.83 19.77
N ARG A 19 5.03 -28.67 20.44
CA ARG A 19 5.29 -28.56 21.88
C ARG A 19 4.07 -27.95 22.56
N GLN A 20 3.58 -28.58 23.63
CA GLN A 20 2.47 -28.06 24.41
C GLN A 20 2.82 -26.67 24.99
N ARG A 21 1.96 -25.68 24.76
CA ARG A 21 2.13 -24.31 25.26
C ARG A 21 1.56 -24.22 26.68
N HIS A 22 2.45 -24.09 27.67
CA HIS A 22 2.08 -24.07 29.10
C HIS A 22 1.98 -22.64 29.68
N SER A 23 2.60 -21.67 29.02
CA SER A 23 2.58 -20.25 29.32
C SER A 23 2.73 -19.48 28.01
N GLU A 24 2.45 -18.18 28.03
CA GLU A 24 2.74 -17.33 26.88
C GLU A 24 4.22 -17.38 26.50
N SER A 25 4.48 -17.24 25.21
CA SER A 25 5.83 -17.16 24.68
C SER A 25 6.53 -15.91 25.21
N HIS A 26 7.78 -16.04 25.65
CA HIS A 26 8.60 -14.89 26.05
C HIS A 26 8.63 -13.80 24.98
N ALA A 27 8.64 -14.17 23.70
CA ALA A 27 8.60 -13.22 22.60
C ALA A 27 7.34 -12.34 22.58
N SER A 28 6.19 -12.87 23.00
CA SER A 28 4.93 -12.12 23.05
C SER A 28 4.91 -11.06 24.15
N ASN A 29 5.71 -11.24 25.20
CA ASN A 29 5.86 -10.28 26.30
C ASN A 29 6.94 -9.23 26.05
N LEU A 30 7.95 -9.55 25.23
CA LEU A 30 9.11 -8.69 25.01
C LEU A 30 9.03 -7.85 23.74
N PHE A 31 8.26 -8.29 22.74
CA PHE A 31 8.23 -7.67 21.42
C PHE A 31 6.82 -7.27 21.01
N THR A 32 6.73 -6.11 20.36
CA THR A 32 5.52 -5.66 19.65
C THR A 32 5.75 -5.77 18.14
N SER A 33 4.67 -5.95 17.39
CA SER A 33 4.71 -5.96 15.93
C SER A 33 5.28 -4.64 15.39
N CYS A 34 6.07 -4.73 14.32
CA CYS A 34 6.61 -3.53 13.67
C CYS A 34 5.44 -2.70 13.10
N PRO A 35 5.32 -1.41 13.43
CA PRO A 35 4.22 -0.56 12.97
C PRO A 35 4.26 -0.30 11.45
N TYR A 36 5.41 -0.52 10.81
CA TYR A 36 5.60 -0.27 9.38
C TYR A 36 5.24 -1.46 8.49
N CYS A 37 5.62 -2.66 8.88
CA CYS A 37 5.42 -3.85 8.05
C CYS A 37 4.40 -4.84 8.65
N GLU A 38 3.80 -4.51 9.81
CA GLU A 38 2.85 -5.37 10.52
C GLU A 38 3.36 -6.81 10.67
N SER A 39 4.66 -6.95 10.96
CA SER A 39 5.36 -8.24 11.11
C SER A 39 5.58 -9.03 9.80
N ARG A 40 5.33 -8.44 8.62
CA ARG A 40 5.62 -9.05 7.30
C ARG A 40 7.11 -9.07 6.95
N GLY A 41 7.92 -8.23 7.60
CA GLY A 41 9.37 -8.13 7.38
C GLY A 41 9.78 -7.52 6.03
N LYS A 42 8.83 -6.99 5.25
CA LYS A 42 9.07 -6.32 3.96
C LYS A 42 8.04 -5.19 3.79
N ILE A 43 8.47 -4.09 3.16
CA ILE A 43 7.64 -2.95 2.77
C ILE A 43 7.54 -2.87 1.24
N LYS A 44 6.46 -2.32 0.68
CA LYS A 44 6.35 -2.11 -0.76
C LYS A 44 7.46 -1.16 -1.25
N SER A 45 8.00 -1.46 -2.42
CA SER A 45 8.94 -0.55 -3.09
C SER A 45 8.23 0.71 -3.59
N VAL A 46 8.96 1.81 -3.71
CA VAL A 46 8.43 3.10 -4.24
C VAL A 46 7.78 2.91 -5.62
N ARG A 47 8.37 2.07 -6.48
CA ARG A 47 7.81 1.72 -7.80
C ARG A 47 6.45 1.03 -7.67
N THR A 48 6.36 0.03 -6.80
CA THR A 48 5.10 -0.69 -6.56
C THR A 48 4.01 0.25 -6.03
N VAL A 49 4.36 1.15 -5.11
CA VAL A 49 3.43 2.16 -4.59
C VAL A 49 2.97 3.12 -5.69
N THR A 50 3.87 3.57 -6.56
CA THR A 50 3.54 4.48 -7.67
C THR A 50 2.51 3.87 -8.62
N ILE A 51 2.68 2.60 -8.98
CA ILE A 51 1.71 1.86 -9.80
C ILE A 51 0.37 1.70 -9.07
N ASP A 52 0.39 1.45 -7.76
CA ASP A 52 -0.82 1.35 -6.93
C ASP A 52 -1.61 2.67 -6.92
N ILE A 53 -0.90 3.80 -6.79
CA ILE A 53 -1.47 5.16 -6.86
C ILE A 53 -2.14 5.39 -8.23
N GLN A 54 -1.45 5.06 -9.33
CA GLN A 54 -2.01 5.22 -10.69
C GLN A 54 -3.28 4.39 -10.88
N ARG A 55 -3.29 3.13 -10.42
CA ARG A 55 -4.49 2.27 -10.48
C ARG A 55 -5.64 2.81 -9.64
N ARG A 56 -5.35 3.27 -8.43
CA ARG A 56 -6.34 3.88 -7.54
C ARG A 56 -6.93 5.13 -8.16
N LEU A 57 -6.09 5.98 -8.75
CA LEU A 57 -6.49 7.20 -9.45
C LEU A 57 -7.43 6.90 -10.61
N LEU A 58 -7.07 5.96 -11.47
CA LEU A 58 -7.92 5.51 -12.59
C LEU A 58 -9.26 4.96 -12.11
N SER A 59 -9.26 4.18 -11.03
CA SER A 59 -10.50 3.66 -10.44
C SER A 59 -11.40 4.79 -9.93
N GLN A 60 -10.85 5.78 -9.24
CA GLN A 60 -11.60 6.93 -8.74
C GLN A 60 -12.16 7.78 -9.88
N LEU A 61 -11.35 8.09 -10.89
CA LEU A 61 -11.79 8.84 -12.07
C LEU A 61 -12.93 8.15 -12.81
N LYS A 62 -12.86 6.83 -12.99
CA LYS A 62 -13.95 6.05 -13.59
C LYS A 62 -15.22 6.10 -12.74
N MET A 63 -15.09 5.98 -11.42
CA MET A 63 -16.24 6.03 -10.50
C MET A 63 -16.93 7.40 -10.53
N ILE A 64 -16.15 8.49 -10.49
CA ILE A 64 -16.66 9.86 -10.53
C ILE A 64 -17.36 10.10 -11.87
N ARG A 65 -16.73 9.72 -12.99
CA ARG A 65 -17.30 9.91 -14.33
C ARG A 65 -18.59 9.12 -14.56
N ASN A 66 -18.73 7.96 -13.93
CA ASN A 66 -19.99 7.20 -13.96
C ASN A 66 -21.08 7.83 -13.08
N ARG A 67 -20.74 8.63 -12.08
CA ARG A 67 -21.69 9.25 -11.15
C ARG A 67 -22.15 10.63 -11.61
N ASP A 68 -21.20 11.51 -11.94
CA ASP A 68 -21.46 12.95 -12.12
C ASP A 68 -21.64 13.33 -13.61
N GLY A 69 -21.52 12.38 -14.54
CA GLY A 69 -21.65 12.64 -15.98
C GLY A 69 -20.42 13.35 -16.58
N ILE A 70 -20.47 13.67 -17.88
CA ILE A 70 -19.32 14.17 -18.67
C ILE A 70 -19.02 15.67 -18.39
N GLU A 71 -19.87 16.37 -17.64
CA GLU A 71 -19.88 17.84 -17.61
C GLU A 71 -19.12 18.49 -16.45
N GLU A 72 -18.77 17.76 -15.38
CA GLU A 72 -18.01 18.34 -14.25
C GLU A 72 -16.49 18.21 -14.42
N GLU A 73 -15.76 19.33 -14.28
CA GLU A 73 -14.30 19.32 -14.18
C GLU A 73 -13.87 18.58 -12.91
N ILE A 74 -13.24 17.41 -13.07
CA ILE A 74 -12.82 16.61 -11.92
C ILE A 74 -11.47 17.13 -11.42
N HIS A 75 -11.43 17.70 -10.21
CA HIS A 75 -10.18 18.08 -9.56
C HIS A 75 -9.82 17.09 -8.46
N LEU A 76 -8.65 16.46 -8.59
CA LEU A 76 -8.13 15.53 -7.58
C LEU A 76 -6.81 16.05 -7.01
N LYS A 77 -6.71 16.09 -5.69
CA LYS A 77 -5.48 16.36 -4.96
C LYS A 77 -4.94 15.08 -4.35
N ILE A 78 -3.70 14.76 -4.71
CA ILE A 78 -2.98 13.57 -4.27
C ILE A 78 -1.87 14.02 -3.32
N THR A 79 -1.92 13.57 -2.06
CA THR A 79 -0.89 13.84 -1.06
C THR A 79 -0.10 12.57 -0.78
N LEU A 80 1.22 12.64 -0.91
CA LEU A 80 2.11 11.46 -0.84
C LEU A 80 3.52 11.83 -0.35
N HIS A 81 4.33 10.81 -0.05
CA HIS A 81 5.73 10.99 0.36
C HIS A 81 6.60 11.57 -0.79
N PRO A 82 7.57 12.48 -0.54
CA PRO A 82 8.39 13.10 -1.58
C PRO A 82 9.14 12.12 -2.49
N GLU A 83 9.53 10.93 -2.02
CA GLU A 83 10.16 9.91 -2.87
C GLU A 83 9.19 9.33 -3.89
N CYS A 84 7.94 9.06 -3.49
CA CYS A 84 6.89 8.63 -4.41
C CYS A 84 6.57 9.74 -5.42
N LEU A 85 6.67 11.02 -5.02
CA LEU A 85 6.47 12.14 -5.94
C LEU A 85 7.55 12.19 -7.02
N LYS A 86 8.81 11.96 -6.63
CA LYS A 86 9.93 11.93 -7.58
C LYS A 86 9.75 10.82 -8.60
N GLN A 87 9.43 9.61 -8.14
CA GLN A 87 9.18 8.47 -9.04
C GLN A 87 7.99 8.74 -9.96
N LEU A 88 6.90 9.30 -9.43
CA LEU A 88 5.70 9.60 -10.20
C LEU A 88 5.94 10.68 -11.27
N LYS A 89 6.86 11.62 -11.04
CA LYS A 89 7.27 12.63 -12.04
C LYS A 89 8.06 12.03 -13.20
N GLU A 90 8.82 10.96 -12.99
CA GLU A 90 9.47 10.23 -14.08
C GLU A 90 8.44 9.62 -15.02
N ASP A 91 7.31 9.16 -14.46
CA ASP A 91 6.17 8.57 -15.18
C ASP A 91 5.13 9.61 -15.65
N ALA A 92 5.51 10.89 -15.81
CA ALA A 92 4.58 11.99 -16.10
C ALA A 92 3.74 11.79 -17.37
N GLN A 93 4.23 11.05 -18.37
CA GLN A 93 3.49 10.76 -19.60
C GLN A 93 2.17 10.03 -19.32
N ILE A 94 2.20 9.04 -18.42
CA ILE A 94 1.01 8.25 -18.04
C ILE A 94 -0.03 9.16 -17.38
N LEU A 95 0.41 10.11 -16.55
CA LEU A 95 -0.49 11.06 -15.88
C LEU A 95 -1.14 12.03 -16.87
N LEU A 96 -0.39 12.51 -17.86
CA LEU A 96 -0.92 13.38 -18.92
C LEU A 96 -1.97 12.66 -19.76
N ASP A 97 -1.75 11.39 -20.09
CA ASP A 97 -2.72 10.58 -20.82
C ASP A 97 -4.00 10.37 -19.99
N ILE A 98 -3.88 10.19 -18.68
CA ILE A 98 -5.03 10.08 -17.77
C ILE A 98 -5.80 11.40 -17.71
N GLU A 99 -5.12 12.53 -17.56
CA GLU A 99 -5.74 13.87 -17.54
C GLU A 99 -6.48 14.15 -18.84
N ARG A 100 -5.89 13.82 -20.00
CA ARG A 100 -6.54 13.98 -21.32
C ARG A 100 -7.74 13.08 -21.53
N ASN A 101 -7.64 11.81 -21.15
CA ASN A 101 -8.71 10.84 -21.37
C ASN A 101 -9.95 11.10 -20.49
N TYR A 102 -9.72 11.63 -19.28
CA TYR A 102 -10.78 11.86 -18.30
C TYR A 102 -11.17 13.32 -18.12
N GLY A 103 -10.43 14.28 -18.69
CA GLY A 103 -10.71 15.71 -18.54
C GLY A 103 -10.54 16.19 -17.09
N ALA A 104 -9.58 15.61 -16.35
CA ALA A 104 -9.45 15.80 -14.90
C ALA A 104 -8.14 16.50 -14.55
N ARG A 105 -8.19 17.55 -13.73
CA ARG A 105 -6.99 18.24 -13.23
C ARG A 105 -6.43 17.57 -11.99
N LEU A 106 -5.17 17.15 -12.08
CA LEU A 106 -4.44 16.48 -11.00
C LEU A 106 -3.51 17.46 -10.28
N SER A 107 -3.68 17.60 -8.97
CA SER A 107 -2.78 18.37 -8.10
C SER A 107 -2.00 17.44 -7.19
N PHE A 108 -0.68 17.63 -7.12
CA PHE A 108 0.19 16.80 -6.29
C PHE A 108 0.78 17.60 -5.13
N SER A 109 0.74 17.03 -3.93
CA SER A 109 1.31 17.62 -2.71
C SER A 109 2.24 16.61 -2.03
N ALA A 110 3.46 17.04 -1.69
CA ALA A 110 4.39 16.21 -0.92
C ALA A 110 4.20 16.46 0.58
N ASN A 111 4.15 15.40 1.38
CA ASN A 111 4.22 15.48 2.83
C ASN A 111 5.26 14.46 3.36
N PRO A 112 6.38 14.91 3.97
CA PRO A 112 7.44 14.03 4.45
C PRO A 112 7.07 13.25 5.72
N ILE A 113 5.98 13.61 6.40
CA ILE A 113 5.50 12.90 7.60
C ILE A 113 4.81 11.58 7.20
N PHE A 114 4.34 11.47 5.96
CA PHE A 114 3.66 10.26 5.52
C PHE A 114 4.63 9.10 5.28
N HIS A 115 4.18 7.91 5.66
CA HIS A 115 4.86 6.67 5.29
C HIS A 115 4.84 6.49 3.76
N ILE A 116 5.84 5.80 3.22
CA ILE A 116 5.99 5.56 1.77
C ILE A 116 4.76 4.87 1.19
N GLU A 117 4.09 4.00 1.94
CA GLU A 117 2.88 3.29 1.52
C GLU A 117 1.59 4.08 1.74
N HIS A 118 1.65 5.19 2.49
CA HIS A 118 0.50 6.01 2.79
C HIS A 118 0.35 7.13 1.76
N PHE A 119 -0.82 7.19 1.14
CA PHE A 119 -1.20 8.25 0.23
C PHE A 119 -2.69 8.56 0.37
N GLU A 120 -3.03 9.82 0.18
CA GLU A 120 -4.41 10.29 0.25
C GLU A 120 -4.82 10.90 -1.08
N ILE A 121 -6.00 10.54 -1.56
CA ILE A 121 -6.61 11.11 -2.75
C ILE A 121 -7.88 11.83 -2.28
N THR A 122 -7.91 13.15 -2.48
CA THR A 122 -9.02 14.00 -2.09
C THR A 122 -9.59 14.67 -3.33
N GLN A 123 -10.91 14.64 -3.49
CA GLN A 123 -11.58 15.41 -4.54
C GLN A 123 -11.78 16.83 -4.03
N ILE A 124 -11.27 17.80 -4.78
CA ILE A 124 -11.57 19.21 -4.55
C ILE A 124 -12.78 19.51 -5.42
N LYS A 125 -13.94 19.73 -4.82
CA LYS A 125 -15.07 20.32 -5.55
C LYS A 125 -14.93 21.84 -5.45
N VAL A 126 -14.88 22.52 -6.59
CA VAL A 126 -14.99 23.98 -6.68
C VAL A 126 -16.46 24.33 -6.68
#